data_AF-A0A059X8X1-F1
#
_entry.id   AF-A0A059X8X1-F1
#
_cell.length_a   1.000
_cell.length_b   1.000
_cell.length_c   1.000
_cell.angle_alpha   90.00
_cell.angle_beta   90.00
_cell.angle_gamma   90.00
#
_symmetry.space_group_name_H-M   'P 1'
#
loop_
_entity.id
_entity.type
_entity.pdbx_description
1 polymer ?
#
loop_
_entity_poly.entity_id
_entity_poly.type
_entity_poly.pdbx_seq_one_letter_code
_entity_poly.pdbx_strand_id
1 'polypeptide(L)'
;MDRKIYSIIGSTPETAAYGMAKYSRSSLGLQESLRELSAQKTAEFLNTFYFQYGHSSIADLAHVAVALEQISIWAAMVVVDEPLWDGQERSTRYQDFKKTRYYTPTGAPEEYTRLADVALCPLRRADPPSQRRVCRTL
;
A
#
# COMPACT_ATOMS: atom_id res chain seq x y z
N MET A 1 -27.18 -32.21 6.04
CA MET A 1 -26.89 -30.78 5.87
C MET A 1 -25.67 -30.69 4.98
N ASP A 2 -25.81 -30.11 3.79
CA ASP A 2 -24.72 -30.05 2.83
C ASP A 2 -23.69 -29.01 3.27
N ARG A 3 -22.42 -29.42 3.37
CA ARG A 3 -21.31 -28.53 3.72
C ARG A 3 -21.04 -27.60 2.54
N LYS A 4 -21.05 -26.29 2.75
CA LYS A 4 -20.72 -25.28 1.74
C LYS A 4 -19.35 -24.66 2.07
N ILE A 5 -18.34 -24.95 1.25
CA ILE A 5 -16.98 -24.40 1.38
C ILE A 5 -16.66 -23.68 0.06
N TYR A 6 -16.43 -22.37 0.12
CA TYR A 6 -16.20 -21.54 -1.06
C TYR A 6 -15.36 -20.30 -0.71
N SER A 7 -14.68 -19.74 -1.71
CA SER A 7 -13.91 -18.50 -1.60
C SER A 7 -14.75 -17.28 -2.01
N ILE A 8 -14.53 -16.13 -1.37
CA ILE A 8 -15.25 -14.86 -1.64
C ILE A 8 -14.42 -13.86 -2.47
N ILE A 9 -13.62 -14.37 -3.40
CA ILE A 9 -12.70 -13.57 -4.24
C ILE A 9 -13.49 -12.66 -5.20
N GLY A 10 -13.00 -11.44 -5.43
CA GLY A 10 -13.56 -10.50 -6.42
C GLY A 10 -14.56 -9.48 -5.86
N SER A 11 -14.88 -9.55 -4.56
CA SER A 11 -15.63 -8.49 -3.88
C SER A 11 -14.73 -7.27 -3.63
N THR A 12 -15.30 -6.07 -3.57
CA THR A 12 -14.54 -4.91 -3.08
C THR A 12 -14.17 -5.12 -1.60
N PRO A 13 -13.07 -4.54 -1.11
CA PRO A 13 -12.64 -4.71 0.28
C PRO A 13 -13.73 -4.34 1.28
N GLU A 14 -14.49 -3.28 1.01
CA GLU A 14 -15.61 -2.81 1.83
C GLU A 14 -16.77 -3.82 1.85
N THR A 15 -17.09 -4.38 0.68
CA THR A 15 -18.17 -5.37 0.54
C THR A 15 -17.81 -6.68 1.24
N ALA A 16 -16.56 -7.11 1.14
CA ALA A 16 -16.05 -8.29 1.85
C ALA A 16 -16.10 -8.08 3.38
N ALA A 17 -15.55 -6.95 3.86
CA ALA A 17 -15.55 -6.62 5.28
C ALA A 17 -16.98 -6.51 5.84
N TYR A 18 -17.88 -5.81 5.15
CA TYR A 18 -19.27 -5.69 5.56
C TYR A 18 -19.99 -7.05 5.50
N GLY A 19 -19.82 -7.82 4.42
CA GLY A 19 -20.44 -9.14 4.28
C GLY A 19 -20.09 -10.07 5.44
N MET A 20 -18.81 -10.10 5.83
CA MET A 20 -18.31 -10.88 6.96
C MET A 20 -18.82 -10.35 8.31
N ALA A 21 -18.85 -9.02 8.49
CA ALA A 21 -19.41 -8.41 9.69
C ALA A 21 -20.91 -8.69 9.84
N LYS A 22 -21.70 -8.55 8.76
CA LYS A 22 -23.14 -8.86 8.71
C LYS A 22 -23.39 -10.34 8.98
N TYR A 23 -22.56 -11.23 8.43
CA TYR A 23 -22.67 -12.68 8.63
C TYR A 23 -22.56 -13.08 10.12
N SER A 24 -21.75 -12.38 10.92
CA SER A 24 -21.67 -12.62 12.36
C SER A 24 -22.94 -12.28 13.15
N ARG A 25 -23.87 -11.50 12.57
CA ARG A 25 -25.07 -10.95 13.23
C ARG A 25 -26.38 -11.32 12.54
N SER A 26 -26.33 -12.14 11.47
CA SER A 26 -27.47 -12.49 10.63
C SER A 26 -27.70 -14.01 10.63
N SER A 27 -28.96 -14.43 10.49
CA SER A 27 -29.31 -15.83 10.27
C SER A 27 -29.11 -16.29 8.82
N LEU A 28 -28.80 -15.37 7.90
CA LEU A 28 -28.56 -15.66 6.49
C LEU A 28 -27.16 -16.24 6.23
N GLY A 29 -27.02 -17.02 5.17
CA GLY A 29 -25.70 -17.44 4.69
C GLY A 29 -24.87 -16.25 4.21
N LEU A 30 -23.54 -16.37 4.24
CA LEU A 30 -22.64 -15.33 3.74
C LEU A 30 -22.88 -15.03 2.25
N GLN A 31 -23.02 -16.06 1.40
CA GLN A 31 -23.31 -15.89 -0.02
C GLN A 31 -24.62 -15.13 -0.29
N GLU A 32 -25.67 -15.39 0.49
CA GLU A 32 -26.95 -14.67 0.39
C GLU A 32 -26.79 -13.23 0.86
N SER A 33 -26.11 -13.04 1.99
CA SER A 33 -25.81 -11.72 2.54
C SER A 33 -25.07 -10.84 1.54
N LEU A 34 -24.05 -11.39 0.85
CA LEU A 34 -23.26 -10.68 -0.16
C LEU A 34 -24.08 -10.31 -1.41
N ARG A 35 -25.05 -11.13 -1.83
CA ARG A 35 -25.92 -10.82 -2.97
C ARG A 35 -26.84 -9.63 -2.72
N GLU A 36 -27.19 -9.39 -1.45
CA GLU A 36 -28.05 -8.26 -1.06
C GLU A 36 -27.27 -6.95 -0.88
N LEU A 37 -25.94 -7.00 -0.90
CA LEU A 37 -25.09 -5.84 -0.74
C LEU A 37 -25.01 -5.03 -2.04
N SER A 38 -25.40 -3.76 -1.94
CA SER A 38 -25.06 -2.74 -2.93
C SER A 38 -23.99 -1.83 -2.37
N ALA A 39 -23.23 -1.16 -3.25
CA ALA A 39 -22.20 -0.20 -2.85
C ALA A 39 -22.76 0.89 -1.90
N GLN A 40 -23.98 1.37 -2.16
CA GLN A 40 -24.66 2.37 -1.33
C GLN A 40 -24.93 1.85 0.09
N LYS A 41 -25.46 0.63 0.22
CA LYS A 41 -25.73 0.01 1.53
C LYS A 41 -24.43 -0.26 2.30
N THR A 42 -23.36 -0.62 1.61
CA THR A 42 -22.04 -0.82 2.22
C THR A 42 -21.50 0.49 2.80
N ALA A 43 -21.61 1.60 2.07
CA ALA A 43 -21.15 2.92 2.54
C ALA A 43 -21.95 3.41 3.77
N GLU A 44 -23.27 3.28 3.77
CA GLU A 44 -24.14 3.65 4.90
C GLU A 44 -23.83 2.81 6.16
N PHE A 45 -23.55 1.51 5.98
CA PHE A 45 -23.15 0.63 7.06
C PHE A 45 -21.81 1.04 7.67
N LEU A 46 -20.78 1.28 6.85
CA LEU A 46 -19.47 1.71 7.32
C LEU A 46 -19.56 3.02 8.13
N ASN A 47 -20.30 4.01 7.62
CA ASN A 47 -20.54 5.25 8.35
C ASN A 47 -21.15 5.03 9.74
N THR A 48 -22.09 4.09 9.85
CA THR A 48 -22.74 3.81 11.12
C THR A 48 -21.85 2.97 12.03
N PHE A 49 -21.47 1.76 11.61
CA PHE A 49 -20.86 0.76 12.49
C PHE A 49 -19.35 0.85 12.63
N TYR A 50 -18.66 1.34 11.60
CA TYR A 50 -17.21 1.51 11.66
C TYR A 50 -16.86 2.85 12.32
N PHE A 51 -17.39 3.96 11.81
CA PHE A 51 -17.01 5.30 12.28
C PHE A 51 -17.72 5.74 13.56
N GLN A 52 -18.99 5.41 13.80
CA GLN A 52 -19.70 5.86 15.01
C GLN A 52 -19.61 4.88 16.18
N TYR A 53 -19.77 3.58 15.94
CA TYR A 53 -19.70 2.57 17.00
C TYR A 53 -18.26 2.13 17.36
N GLY A 54 -17.27 2.48 16.53
CA GLY A 54 -15.86 2.20 16.81
C GLY A 54 -15.47 0.72 16.70
N HIS A 55 -16.17 -0.08 15.91
CA HIS A 55 -15.77 -1.47 15.65
C HIS A 55 -14.63 -1.54 14.63
N SER A 56 -13.42 -1.13 15.06
CA SER A 56 -12.24 -1.07 14.20
C SER A 56 -11.87 -2.41 13.58
N SER A 57 -12.16 -3.53 14.26
CA SER A 57 -11.87 -4.89 13.77
C SER A 57 -12.63 -5.29 12.49
N ILE A 58 -13.63 -4.51 12.07
CA ILE A 58 -14.27 -4.70 10.76
C ILE A 58 -13.30 -4.33 9.63
N ALA A 59 -12.43 -3.33 9.82
CA ALA A 59 -11.45 -2.94 8.80
C ALA A 59 -10.37 -4.02 8.60
N ASP A 60 -10.05 -4.81 9.62
CA ASP A 60 -9.08 -5.92 9.51
C ASP A 60 -9.52 -6.99 8.49
N LEU A 61 -10.81 -7.02 8.14
CA LEU A 61 -11.37 -7.93 7.13
C LEU A 61 -11.19 -7.41 5.70
N ALA A 62 -10.82 -6.14 5.53
CA ALA A 62 -10.59 -5.51 4.23
C ALA A 62 -9.10 -5.56 3.87
N HIS A 63 -8.78 -6.07 2.67
CA HIS A 63 -7.42 -6.05 2.14
C HIS A 63 -7.34 -5.08 0.97
N VAL A 64 -6.41 -4.13 1.02
CA VAL A 64 -6.20 -3.13 -0.02
C VAL A 64 -4.78 -3.25 -0.55
N ALA A 65 -4.64 -3.48 -1.86
CA ALA A 65 -3.34 -3.44 -2.52
C ALA A 65 -2.96 -1.98 -2.82
N VAL A 66 -1.81 -1.55 -2.31
CA VAL A 66 -1.27 -0.20 -2.54
C VAL A 66 0.10 -0.32 -3.20
N ALA A 67 0.31 0.42 -4.30
CA ALA A 67 1.60 0.55 -4.93
C ALA A 67 2.21 1.90 -4.54
N LEU A 68 3.37 1.86 -3.87
CA LEU A 68 4.13 3.05 -3.53
C LEU A 68 5.33 3.16 -4.46
N GLU A 69 5.33 4.18 -5.30
CA GLU A 69 6.38 4.41 -6.28
C GLU A 69 7.09 5.73 -6.02
N GLN A 70 8.37 5.81 -6.41
CA GLN A 70 9.19 7.01 -6.29
C GLN A 70 9.31 7.55 -4.85
N ILE A 71 9.21 6.67 -3.86
CA ILE A 71 9.56 6.97 -2.47
C ILE A 71 11.03 6.62 -2.20
N SER A 72 11.63 7.27 -1.20
CA SER A 72 12.99 6.92 -0.78
C SER A 72 13.00 5.53 -0.13
N ILE A 73 14.16 4.86 -0.16
CA ILE A 73 14.32 3.57 0.53
C ILE A 73 14.06 3.69 2.04
N TRP A 74 14.35 4.86 2.63
CA TRP A 74 14.03 5.16 4.02
C TRP A 74 12.51 5.22 4.26
N ALA A 75 11.76 5.90 3.38
CA ALA A 75 10.31 5.92 3.47
C ALA A 75 9.73 4.52 3.28
N ALA A 76 10.29 3.70 2.38
CA ALA A 76 9.90 2.31 2.23
C ALA A 76 10.13 1.52 3.52
N MET A 77 11.29 1.68 4.18
CA MET A 77 11.55 1.04 5.48
C MET A 77 10.53 1.41 6.56
N VAL A 78 10.11 2.68 6.63
CA VAL A 78 9.07 3.11 7.57
C VAL A 78 7.72 2.48 7.25
N VAL A 79 7.37 2.35 5.97
CA VAL A 79 6.11 1.71 5.56
C VAL A 79 6.10 0.23 5.93
N VAL A 80 7.19 -0.49 5.67
CA VAL A 80 7.27 -1.94 5.93
C VAL A 80 7.48 -2.29 7.41
N ASP A 81 7.70 -1.30 8.26
CA ASP A 81 7.79 -1.46 9.73
C ASP A 81 6.42 -1.74 10.35
N GLU A 82 5.31 -1.43 9.65
CA GLU A 82 3.97 -1.86 10.04
C GLU A 82 3.87 -3.39 9.99
N PRO A 83 3.62 -4.12 11.09
CA PRO A 83 3.66 -5.58 11.09
C PRO A 83 2.50 -6.27 10.35
N LEU A 84 1.39 -5.58 10.09
CA LEU A 84 0.17 -6.17 9.51
C LEU A 84 0.11 -6.15 7.97
N TRP A 85 1.12 -5.60 7.29
CA TRP A 85 1.19 -5.66 5.84
C TRP A 85 1.69 -7.02 5.33
N ASP A 86 1.32 -7.33 4.10
CA ASP A 86 2.00 -8.31 3.26
C ASP A 86 2.35 -7.64 1.94
N GLY A 87 3.50 -7.97 1.36
CA GLY A 87 3.90 -7.35 0.11
C GLY A 87 5.36 -7.54 -0.27
N GLN A 88 5.79 -6.70 -1.22
CA GLN A 88 7.09 -6.83 -1.87
C GLN A 88 7.74 -5.46 -2.06
N GLU A 89 8.93 -5.29 -1.47
CA GLU A 89 9.81 -4.16 -1.75
C GLU A 89 10.72 -4.45 -2.95
N ARG A 90 11.18 -3.40 -3.65
CA ARG A 90 12.14 -3.56 -4.74
C ARG A 90 13.51 -3.97 -4.22
N SER A 91 13.90 -5.21 -4.51
CA SER A 91 15.19 -5.76 -4.08
C SER A 91 16.40 -4.95 -4.57
N THR A 92 17.20 -4.47 -3.61
CA THR A 92 18.54 -3.89 -3.81
C THR A 92 19.55 -4.86 -4.42
N ARG A 93 19.28 -6.17 -4.38
CA ARG A 93 20.14 -7.20 -5.00
C ARG A 93 19.93 -7.32 -6.51
N TYR A 94 18.75 -6.94 -7.01
CA TYR A 94 18.38 -7.14 -8.42
C TYR A 94 18.16 -5.84 -9.19
N GLN A 95 17.99 -4.71 -8.50
CA GLN A 95 17.76 -3.40 -9.12
C GLN A 95 19.03 -2.54 -9.07
N ASP A 96 19.30 -1.82 -10.15
CA ASP A 96 20.42 -0.88 -10.21
C ASP A 96 19.99 0.52 -9.73
N PHE A 97 20.17 0.75 -8.43
CA PHE A 97 19.82 2.02 -7.78
C PHE A 97 20.71 3.20 -8.24
N LYS A 98 21.81 2.97 -8.94
CA LYS A 98 22.62 4.06 -9.53
C LYS A 98 21.93 4.75 -10.70
N LYS A 99 20.89 4.11 -11.26
CA LYS A 99 20.03 4.68 -12.31
C LYS A 99 18.82 5.42 -11.72
N THR A 100 18.68 5.44 -10.40
CA THR A 100 17.53 6.06 -9.72
C THR A 100 17.90 7.40 -9.09
N ARG A 101 16.90 8.28 -8.95
CA ARG A 101 17.02 9.57 -8.26
C ARG A 101 17.09 9.37 -6.74
N TYR A 102 17.65 10.34 -6.04
CA TYR A 102 17.60 10.41 -4.57
C TYR A 102 16.79 11.63 -4.13
N TYR A 103 16.41 11.71 -2.85
CA TYR A 103 15.69 12.85 -2.29
C TYR A 103 16.55 13.60 -1.27
N THR A 104 16.49 14.93 -1.30
CA THR A 104 17.11 15.84 -0.34
C THR A 104 16.01 16.58 0.40
N PRO A 105 15.85 16.35 1.71
CA PRO A 105 14.88 17.07 2.51
C PRO A 105 15.10 18.58 2.50
N THR A 106 14.02 19.36 2.57
CA THR A 106 14.11 20.81 2.72
C THR A 106 14.87 21.18 3.99
N GLY A 107 15.89 22.04 3.88
CA GLY A 107 16.74 22.45 5.00
C GLY A 107 17.89 21.49 5.32
N ALA A 108 18.08 20.42 4.54
CA ALA A 108 19.26 19.57 4.69
C ALA A 108 20.56 20.38 4.44
N PRO A 109 21.65 20.11 5.20
CA PRO A 109 22.94 20.75 4.95
C PRO A 109 23.46 20.47 3.54
N GLU A 110 24.21 21.40 2.95
CA GLU A 110 24.80 21.24 1.62
C GLU A 110 25.66 19.97 1.50
N GLU A 111 26.31 19.57 2.60
CA GLU A 111 27.10 18.35 2.68
C GLU A 111 26.29 17.08 2.38
N TYR A 112 24.99 17.05 2.73
CA TYR A 112 24.12 15.92 2.41
C TYR A 112 24.04 15.70 0.90
N THR A 113 23.74 16.76 0.14
CA THR A 113 23.65 16.71 -1.32
C THR A 113 24.98 16.31 -1.93
N ARG A 114 26.09 16.87 -1.43
CA ARG A 114 27.44 16.55 -1.91
C ARG A 114 27.76 15.06 -1.74
N LEU A 115 27.48 14.50 -0.55
CA LEU A 115 27.71 13.08 -0.28
C LEU A 115 26.79 12.18 -1.11
N ALA A 116 25.52 12.56 -1.26
CA ALA A 116 24.56 11.83 -2.07
C ALA A 116 24.96 11.82 -3.56
N ASP A 117 25.44 12.94 -4.10
CA ASP A 117 25.97 13.01 -5.46
C ASP A 117 27.18 12.08 -5.64
N VAL A 118 28.12 12.06 -4.70
CA VAL A 118 29.29 11.16 -4.78
C VAL A 118 28.88 9.67 -4.71
N ALA A 119 27.98 9.32 -3.80
CA ALA A 119 27.60 7.94 -3.54
C ALA A 119 26.66 7.35 -4.61
N LEU A 120 25.68 8.14 -5.04
CA LEU A 120 24.58 7.68 -5.89
C LEU A 120 24.71 8.17 -7.34
N CYS A 121 25.47 9.24 -7.57
CA CYS A 121 25.78 9.78 -8.89
C CYS A 121 27.30 9.89 -9.14
N PRO A 122 28.08 8.79 -9.05
CA PRO A 122 29.48 8.86 -9.39
C PRO A 122 29.59 9.26 -10.86
N LEU A 123 29.99 10.51 -11.13
CA LEU A 123 30.16 11.05 -12.48
C LEU A 123 31.03 10.09 -13.29
N ARG A 124 30.43 9.29 -14.17
CA ARG A 124 31.21 8.61 -15.21
C ARG A 124 31.58 9.71 -16.20
N ARG A 125 32.88 10.06 -16.25
CA ARG A 125 33.42 11.01 -17.25
C ARG A 125 33.04 10.67 -18.70
N ALA A 126 32.58 9.45 -18.96
CA ALA A 126 32.17 8.93 -20.27
C ALA A 126 30.68 9.08 -20.61
N ASP A 127 29.80 9.51 -19.70
CA ASP A 127 28.35 9.48 -19.98
C ASP A 127 27.89 10.69 -20.83
N PRO A 128 27.02 10.46 -21.83
CA PRO A 128 26.54 11.50 -22.73
C PRO A 128 25.74 12.58 -21.97
N PRO A 129 25.71 13.84 -22.47
CA PRO A 129 25.06 14.96 -21.79
C PRO A 129 23.57 14.74 -21.46
N SER A 130 22.89 13.87 -22.21
CA SER A 130 21.50 13.47 -21.97
C SER A 130 21.32 12.63 -20.70
N GLN A 131 22.33 11.87 -20.28
CA GLN A 131 22.29 10.99 -19.10
C GLN A 131 22.79 11.66 -17.81
N ARG A 132 23.46 12.82 -17.92
CA ARG A 132 23.86 13.64 -16.76
C ARG A 132 22.67 14.25 -15.99
N ARG A 133 21.46 14.19 -16.56
CA ARG A 133 20.22 14.72 -15.95
C ARG A 133 19.55 13.78 -14.93
N VAL A 134 20.02 12.53 -14.81
CA VAL A 134 19.35 11.50 -13.99
C VAL A 134 19.62 11.67 -12.48
N CYS A 135 20.63 12.46 -12.11
CA CYS A 135 20.99 12.73 -10.73
C CYS A 135 20.40 14.05 -10.23
N ARG A 136 19.08 14.09 -10.07
CA ARG A 136 18.43 15.20 -9.37
C ARG A 136 17.43 14.67 -8.37
N THR A 137 17.18 15.50 -7.38
CA THR A 137 16.19 15.33 -6.32
C THR A 137 14.85 14.88 -6.88
N LEU A 138 14.21 13.89 -6.23
CA LEU A 138 12.79 13.57 -6.43
C LEU A 138 11.91 14.81 -6.21
#